data_AF-A0A0D3D7B5-F1
#
_entry.id   AF-A0A0D3D7B5-F1
#
_cell.length_a   1.000
_cell.length_b   1.000
_cell.length_c   1.000
_cell.angle_alpha   90.00
_cell.angle_beta   90.00
_cell.angle_gamma   90.00
#
_symmetry.space_group_name_H-M   'P 1'
#
loop_
_entity.id
_entity.type
_entity.pdbx_description
1 polymer ?
#
loop_
_entity_poly.entity_id
_entity_poly.type
_entity_poly.pdbx_seq_one_letter_code
_entity_poly.pdbx_strand_id
1 'polypeptide(L)'
;MVIEEEVAFLEDYVSDSVDHRGVPAGKLSTGGWRSAWYIIGVEVGERFAYFGIASNLITYLTGPLGQSTATAAVNVNTWSGTASMLPVVGAFVADAYLGRYRTIVIASLIYILVCSFFNSNSNL
;
A
#
# COMPACT_ATOMS: atom_id res chain seq x y z
N MET A 1 36.71 -2.43 27.40
CA MET A 1 36.71 -2.96 26.02
C MET A 1 35.70 -4.09 25.87
N VAL A 2 35.81 -5.18 26.65
CA VAL A 2 34.81 -6.29 26.64
C VAL A 2 33.40 -5.85 27.06
N ILE A 3 33.30 -4.90 28.00
CA ILE A 3 32.00 -4.39 28.49
C ILE A 3 31.27 -3.57 27.41
N GLU A 4 31.98 -2.77 26.60
CA GLU A 4 31.32 -1.97 25.55
C GLU A 4 30.80 -2.82 24.39
N GLU A 5 31.43 -3.97 24.12
CA GLU A 5 30.97 -4.91 23.10
C GLU A 5 29.67 -5.61 23.51
N GLU A 6 29.52 -5.97 24.80
CA GLU A 6 28.25 -6.50 25.34
C GLU A 6 27.16 -5.42 25.42
N VAL A 7 27.49 -4.18 25.79
CA VAL A 7 26.51 -3.09 25.87
C VAL A 7 26.02 -2.69 24.48
N ALA A 8 26.91 -2.64 23.48
CA ALA A 8 26.54 -2.43 22.08
C ALA A 8 25.69 -3.57 21.51
N PHE A 9 25.95 -4.81 21.93
CA PHE A 9 25.14 -5.98 21.57
C PHE A 9 23.75 -5.94 22.20
N LEU A 10 23.64 -5.46 23.45
CA LEU A 10 22.35 -5.30 24.15
C LEU A 10 21.53 -4.13 23.59
N GLU A 11 22.14 -3.01 23.20
CA GLU A 11 21.43 -1.90 22.53
C GLU A 11 20.89 -2.25 21.14
N ASP A 12 21.45 -3.28 20.49
CA ASP A 12 20.92 -3.83 19.23
C ASP A 12 19.75 -4.80 19.46
N TYR A 13 19.61 -5.34 20.68
CA TYR A 13 18.58 -6.32 21.06
C TYR A 13 17.39 -5.73 21.83
N VAL A 14 17.51 -4.54 22.44
CA VAL A 14 16.36 -3.78 22.97
C VAL A 14 15.59 -3.14 21.81
N SER A 15 14.98 -3.99 21.00
CA SER A 15 14.00 -3.62 19.98
C SER A 15 12.66 -4.11 20.50
N ASP A 16 11.90 -3.19 21.08
CA ASP A 16 10.52 -3.36 21.56
C ASP A 16 9.51 -3.64 20.43
N SER A 17 10.01 -4.02 19.24
CA SER A 17 9.20 -4.35 18.08
C SER A 17 9.29 -5.85 17.80
N VAL A 18 8.16 -6.53 17.91
CA VAL A 18 8.00 -7.95 17.62
C VAL A 18 7.45 -8.12 16.20
N ASP A 19 8.01 -9.06 15.44
CA ASP A 19 7.50 -9.45 14.11
C ASP A 19 6.07 -10.00 14.24
N HIS A 20 5.35 -10.10 13.11
CA HIS A 20 4.00 -10.69 13.03
C HIS A 20 3.94 -12.18 13.45
N ARG A 21 5.08 -12.78 13.83
CA ARG A 21 5.26 -14.13 14.37
C ARG A 21 5.62 -14.15 15.87
N GLY A 22 5.67 -13.01 16.54
CA GLY A 22 6.01 -12.92 17.97
C GLY A 22 7.50 -13.11 18.29
N VAL A 23 8.36 -13.07 17.29
CA VAL A 23 9.82 -13.13 17.44
C VAL A 23 10.36 -11.69 17.47
N PRO A 24 11.34 -11.35 18.33
CA PRO A 24 11.94 -10.02 18.33
C PRO A 24 12.45 -9.66 16.93
N ALA A 25 11.97 -8.54 16.39
CA ALA A 25 12.32 -8.11 15.04
C ALA A 25 13.78 -7.67 15.05
N GLY A 26 14.64 -8.45 14.39
CA GLY A 26 16.04 -8.08 14.21
C GLY A 26 16.12 -6.75 13.45
N LYS A 27 16.76 -5.75 14.07
CA LYS A 27 16.97 -4.37 13.58
C LYS A 27 17.55 -4.31 12.16
N LEU A 28 18.31 -5.34 11.76
CA LEU A 28 18.95 -5.47 10.45
C LEU A 28 18.08 -6.16 9.38
N SER A 29 17.07 -6.94 9.77
CA SER A 29 16.32 -7.80 8.86
C SER A 29 14.91 -7.30 8.54
N THR A 30 14.32 -6.49 9.42
CA THR A 30 12.92 -6.05 9.29
C THR A 30 12.90 -4.58 8.88
N GLY A 31 12.43 -4.27 7.67
CA GLY A 31 12.23 -2.89 7.21
C GLY A 31 13.43 -2.18 6.57
N GLY A 32 14.21 -2.87 5.72
CA GLY A 32 15.38 -2.28 5.05
C GLY A 32 15.09 -1.32 3.88
N TRP A 33 16.16 -0.91 3.18
CA TRP A 33 16.14 0.00 2.03
C TRP A 33 15.15 -0.37 0.91
N ARG A 34 14.85 -1.66 0.72
CA ARG A 34 13.87 -2.11 -0.29
C ARG A 34 12.46 -1.66 0.05
N SER A 35 12.02 -1.80 1.30
CA SER A 35 10.72 -1.31 1.78
C SER A 35 10.63 0.21 1.66
N ALA A 36 11.71 0.92 2.02
CA ALA A 36 11.76 2.37 1.86
C ALA A 36 11.56 2.79 0.39
N TRP A 37 12.18 2.08 -0.56
CA TRP A 37 12.02 2.39 -1.99
C TRP A 37 10.59 2.15 -2.49
N TYR A 38 9.92 1.10 -2.01
CA TYR A 38 8.52 0.87 -2.33
C TYR A 38 7.62 1.98 -1.78
N ILE A 39 7.83 2.42 -0.53
CA ILE A 39 7.06 3.51 0.08
C ILE A 39 7.27 4.81 -0.70
N ILE A 40 8.51 5.15 -1.04
CA ILE A 40 8.83 6.35 -1.83
C ILE A 40 8.19 6.27 -3.22
N GLY A 41 8.25 5.12 -3.88
CA GLY A 41 7.64 4.94 -5.21
C GLY A 41 6.12 5.15 -5.19
N VAL A 42 5.44 4.61 -4.17
CA VAL A 42 4.00 4.80 -3.99
C VAL A 42 3.66 6.26 -3.71
N GLU A 43 4.37 6.91 -2.78
CA GLU A 43 4.16 8.32 -2.41
C GLU A 43 4.35 9.25 -3.62
N VAL A 44 5.40 9.01 -4.41
CA VAL A 44 5.69 9.82 -5.62
C VAL A 44 4.64 9.57 -6.69
N GLY A 45 4.22 8.33 -6.91
CA GLY A 45 3.16 7.99 -7.85
C GLY A 45 1.82 8.62 -7.48
N GLU A 46 1.45 8.57 -6.20
CA GLU A 46 0.24 9.20 -5.68
C GLU A 46 0.25 10.71 -5.89
N ARG A 47 1.34 11.39 -5.51
CA ARG A 47 1.50 12.84 -5.71
C ARG A 47 1.47 13.20 -7.19
N PHE A 48 2.12 12.43 -8.05
CA PHE A 48 2.11 12.68 -9.49
C PHE A 48 0.70 12.59 -10.07
N ALA A 49 -0.06 11.54 -9.71
CA ALA A 49 -1.45 11.38 -10.13
C ALA A 49 -2.34 12.51 -9.59
N TYR A 50 -2.16 12.89 -8.31
CA TYR A 50 -2.90 13.97 -7.68
C TYR A 50 -2.68 15.30 -8.42
N PHE A 51 -1.43 15.73 -8.60
CA PHE A 51 -1.12 16.98 -9.29
C PHE A 51 -1.48 16.95 -10.79
N GLY A 52 -1.33 15.79 -11.44
CA GLY A 52 -1.71 15.60 -12.85
C GLY A 52 -3.21 15.78 -13.09
N ILE A 53 -4.04 15.25 -12.18
CA ILE A 53 -5.50 15.43 -12.24
C ILE A 53 -5.88 16.84 -11.80
N ALA A 54 -5.36 17.34 -10.67
CA ALA A 54 -5.67 18.67 -10.14
C ALA A 54 -5.43 19.79 -11.17
N SER A 55 -4.30 19.73 -11.88
CA SER A 55 -3.88 20.76 -12.85
C SER A 55 -4.80 20.83 -14.07
N ASN A 56 -5.36 19.71 -14.52
CA ASN A 56 -6.25 19.66 -15.68
C ASN A 56 -7.74 19.79 -15.32
N LEU A 57 -8.12 19.41 -14.10
CA LEU A 57 -9.52 19.31 -13.68
C LEU A 57 -10.24 20.66 -13.65
N ILE A 58 -9.61 21.71 -13.12
CA ILE A 58 -10.22 23.06 -13.04
C ILE A 58 -10.47 23.63 -14.45
N THR A 59 -9.48 23.53 -15.33
CA THR A 59 -9.57 23.99 -16.72
C THR A 59 -10.61 23.19 -17.50
N TYR A 60 -10.72 21.88 -17.25
CA TYR A 60 -11.73 21.02 -17.88
C TYR A 60 -13.14 21.33 -17.41
N LEU A 61 -13.34 21.59 -16.11
CA LEU A 61 -14.65 21.94 -15.55
C LEU A 61 -15.13 23.33 -16.00
N THR A 62 -14.22 24.30 -16.11
CA THR A 62 -14.55 25.68 -16.48
C THR A 62 -14.63 25.93 -17.99
N GLY A 63 -13.91 25.15 -18.81
CA GLY A 63 -13.91 25.28 -20.27
C GLY A 63 -14.98 24.39 -20.95
N PRO A 64 -14.66 23.14 -21.32
CA PRO A 64 -15.51 22.29 -22.14
C PRO A 64 -16.82 21.83 -21.46
N LEU A 65 -16.86 21.78 -20.12
CA LEU A 65 -18.08 21.48 -19.36
C LEU A 65 -18.99 22.69 -19.14
N GLY A 66 -18.48 23.91 -19.35
CA GLY A 66 -19.24 25.16 -19.22
C GLY A 66 -19.87 25.38 -17.85
N GLN A 67 -19.36 24.74 -16.79
CA GLN A 67 -19.92 24.90 -15.46
C GLN A 67 -19.62 26.28 -14.89
N SER A 68 -20.62 26.84 -14.18
CA SER A 68 -20.42 28.01 -13.31
C SER A 68 -19.23 27.79 -12.39
N THR A 69 -18.42 28.84 -12.17
CA THR A 69 -17.24 28.82 -11.30
C THR A 69 -17.56 28.26 -9.91
N ALA A 70 -18.79 28.47 -9.43
CA ALA A 70 -19.27 27.90 -8.17
C ALA A 70 -19.40 26.37 -8.20
N THR A 71 -19.98 25.80 -9.27
CA THR A 71 -20.14 24.34 -9.41
C THR A 71 -18.81 23.64 -9.68
N ALA A 72 -17.92 24.27 -10.47
CA ALA A 72 -16.57 23.78 -10.68
C ALA A 72 -15.77 23.70 -9.36
N ALA A 73 -15.89 24.72 -8.50
CA ALA A 73 -15.24 24.71 -7.18
C ALA A 73 -15.77 23.60 -6.27
N VAL A 74 -17.08 23.31 -6.30
CA VAL A 74 -17.68 22.19 -5.54
C VAL A 74 -17.13 20.85 -6.02
N ASN A 75 -17.01 20.64 -7.33
CA ASN A 75 -16.45 19.40 -7.87
C ASN A 75 -14.97 19.23 -7.53
N VAL A 76 -14.18 20.31 -7.58
CA VAL A 76 -12.76 20.28 -7.19
C VAL A 76 -12.60 19.97 -5.70
N ASN A 77 -13.43 20.57 -4.85
CA ASN A 77 -13.45 20.27 -3.41
C ASN A 77 -13.87 18.82 -3.14
N THR A 78 -14.85 18.28 -3.87
CA THR A 78 -15.28 16.89 -3.75
C THR A 78 -14.18 15.92 -4.18
N TRP A 79 -13.47 16.24 -5.27
CA TRP A 79 -12.31 15.46 -5.73
C TRP A 79 -11.18 15.45 -4.69
N SER A 80 -10.83 16.63 -4.15
CA SER A 80 -9.82 16.75 -3.09
C SER A 80 -10.22 15.98 -1.82
N GLY A 81 -11.49 16.08 -1.41
CA GLY A 81 -12.03 15.32 -0.30
C GLY A 81 -11.95 13.80 -0.52
N THR A 82 -12.27 13.34 -1.72
CA THR A 82 -12.17 11.91 -2.08
C THR A 82 -10.72 11.42 -2.09
N ALA A 83 -9.81 12.23 -2.64
CA ALA A 83 -8.37 11.95 -2.61
C ALA A 83 -7.83 11.85 -1.17
N SER A 84 -8.37 12.64 -0.24
CA SER A 84 -8.01 12.59 1.18
C SER A 84 -8.51 11.34 1.91
N MET A 85 -9.60 10.73 1.42
CA MET A 85 -10.16 9.48 1.99
C MET A 85 -9.46 8.23 1.43
N LEU A 86 -8.84 8.33 0.26
CA LEU A 86 -8.14 7.21 -0.39
C LEU A 86 -7.06 6.57 0.48
N PRO A 87 -6.20 7.32 1.20
CA PRO A 87 -5.20 6.76 2.12
C PRO A 87 -5.81 6.00 3.29
N VAL A 88 -6.97 6.45 3.79
CA VAL A 88 -7.68 5.77 4.90
C VAL A 88 -8.19 4.41 4.44
N VAL A 89 -8.79 4.37 3.25
CA VAL A 89 -9.22 3.11 2.63
C VAL A 89 -8.02 2.24 2.28
N GLY A 90 -6.95 2.85 1.76
CA GLY A 90 -5.70 2.18 1.42
C GLY A 90 -5.01 1.55 2.64
N ALA A 91 -4.99 2.24 3.78
CA ALA A 91 -4.46 1.73 5.04
C ALA A 91 -5.29 0.54 5.57
N PHE A 92 -6.62 0.66 5.54
CA PHE A 92 -7.52 -0.43 5.92
C PHE A 92 -7.31 -1.68 5.03
N VAL A 93 -7.16 -1.47 3.72
CA VAL A 93 -6.84 -2.54 2.77
C VAL A 93 -5.44 -3.10 3.05
N ALA A 94 -4.43 -2.27 3.31
CA ALA A 94 -3.08 -2.72 3.64
C ALA A 94 -3.07 -3.61 4.89
N ASP A 95 -3.76 -3.20 5.96
CA ASP A 95 -3.89 -3.98 7.21
C ASP A 95 -4.64 -5.31 6.99
N ALA A 96 -5.68 -5.29 6.15
CA ALA A 96 -6.41 -6.50 5.78
C ALA A 96 -5.59 -7.44 4.86
N TYR A 97 -4.73 -6.89 4.01
CA TYR A 97 -4.01 -7.65 2.97
C TYR A 97 -2.65 -8.19 3.44
N LEU A 98 -1.91 -7.50 4.31
CA LEU A 98 -0.55 -7.90 4.70
C LEU A 98 -0.47 -9.28 5.38
N GLY A 99 -1.56 -9.73 6.03
CA GLY A 99 -1.68 -11.08 6.60
C GLY A 99 -2.66 -12.02 5.88
N ARG A 100 -3.77 -11.50 5.34
CA ARG A 100 -4.88 -12.33 4.81
C ARG A 100 -4.86 -12.52 3.29
N TYR A 101 -4.36 -11.54 2.54
CA TYR A 101 -4.37 -11.59 1.07
C TYR A 101 -3.48 -12.68 0.51
N ARG A 102 -2.30 -12.91 1.10
CA ARG A 102 -1.39 -13.99 0.69
C ARG A 102 -2.10 -15.35 0.76
N THR A 103 -2.83 -15.63 1.83
CA THR A 103 -3.59 -16.87 2.00
C THR A 103 -4.75 -16.97 1.01
N ILE A 104 -5.49 -15.89 0.78
CA ILE A 104 -6.63 -15.85 -0.17
C ILE A 104 -6.13 -16.06 -1.61
N VAL A 105 -5.04 -15.41 -2.01
CA VAL A 105 -4.45 -15.56 -3.35
C VAL A 105 -3.92 -16.97 -3.55
N ILE A 106 -3.19 -17.53 -2.57
CA ILE A 106 -2.69 -18.91 -2.66
C ILE A 106 -3.86 -19.89 -2.74
N ALA A 107 -4.88 -19.76 -1.90
CA ALA A 107 -6.08 -20.60 -1.96
C ALA A 107 -6.82 -20.48 -3.30
N SER A 108 -6.93 -19.27 -3.86
CA SER A 108 -7.57 -19.02 -5.15
C SER A 108 -6.78 -19.63 -6.31
N LEU A 109 -5.45 -19.53 -6.30
CA LEU A 109 -4.58 -20.14 -7.30
C LEU A 109 -4.63 -21.68 -7.23
N ILE A 110 -4.63 -22.24 -6.03
CA ILE A 110 -4.80 -23.69 -5.81
C ILE A 110 -6.17 -24.14 -6.35
N TYR A 111 -7.23 -23.40 -6.07
CA TYR A 111 -8.58 -23.71 -6.57
C TYR A 111 -8.63 -23.74 -8.10
N ILE A 112 -8.07 -22.71 -8.77
CA ILE A 112 -8.05 -22.65 -10.24
C ILE A 112 -7.22 -23.80 -10.83
N LEU A 113 -6.07 -24.12 -10.24
CA LEU A 113 -5.21 -25.22 -10.69
C LEU A 113 -5.90 -26.58 -10.55
N VAL A 114 -6.52 -26.84 -9.39
CA VAL A 114 -7.29 -28.08 -9.15
C VAL A 114 -8.46 -28.19 -10.11
N CYS A 115 -9.21 -27.10 -10.31
CA CYS A 115 -10.33 -27.07 -11.23
C CYS A 115 -9.90 -27.29 -12.68
N SER A 116 -8.76 -26.71 -13.09
CA SER A 116 -8.20 -26.88 -14.44
C SER A 116 -7.68 -28.31 -14.67
N PHE A 117 -7.02 -28.90 -13.68
CA PHE A 117 -6.56 -30.29 -13.76
C PHE A 117 -7.71 -31.28 -13.85
N PHE A 118 -8.77 -31.08 -13.05
CA PHE A 118 -9.96 -31.91 -13.10
C PHE A 118 -10.69 -31.78 -14.45
N ASN A 119 -10.87 -30.55 -14.95
CA ASN A 119 -11.50 -30.31 -16.26
C ASN A 119 -10.70 -30.91 -17.42
N SER A 120 -9.37 -30.94 -17.32
CA SER A 120 -8.51 -31.58 -18.31
C SER A 120 -8.59 -33.11 -18.28
N ASN A 121 -8.91 -33.73 -17.14
CA ASN A 121 -9.10 -35.18 -17.04
C ASN A 121 -10.51 -35.65 -17.43
N SER A 122 -11.50 -34.75 -17.46
CA SER A 122 -12.86 -35.06 -17.92
C SER A 122 -13.07 -34.95 -19.44
N ASN A 123 -12.04 -34.57 -20.21
CA ASN A 123 -12.05 -34.47 -21.67
C ASN A 123 -11.19 -35.56 -22.37
N LEU A 124 -10.88 -36.64 -21.65
CA LEU A 124 -10.36 -37.92 -22.15
C LEU A 124 -11.41 -38.99 -21.86
#